data_AF-A0A0M6XKD7-F1
#
_entry.id   AF-A0A0M6XKD7-F1
#
_cell.length_a   1.000
_cell.length_b   1.000
_cell.length_c   1.000
_cell.angle_alpha   90.00
_cell.angle_beta   90.00
_cell.angle_gamma   90.00
#
_symmetry.space_group_name_H-M   'P 1'
#
loop_
_entity.id
_entity.type
_entity.pdbx_description
1 polymer ?
#
loop_
_entity_poly.entity_id
_entity_poly.type
_entity_poly.pdbx_seq_one_letter_code
_entity_poly.pdbx_strand_id
1 'polypeptide(L)'
;MALALAPAVILCGWFVAGGVSGAVMAGMLWGGVMAAVRTFLPAYHPHRRFGAANGVTTLRAAGVAVLAAATLHGPGGPFDGWPLVAAVAALLALDGVDGTLARRTGLASRFGARFDMEVDAAFALVLTLLLWRTQGMGAWVLLLGLPRYAFVLAGRIVPSLTRDLPPSWARKAVCVQQIATLCLLFVPGLPQEWAFWLGGAAVATLAWSFGRDILWLRRAATTGTSRPAAPPQGTPVHRAPPPRPRPQP
;
A
#
# COMPACT_ATOMS: atom_id res chain seq x y z
N MET A 1 -5.10 4.19 19.72
CA MET A 1 -4.21 3.23 19.04
C MET A 1 -2.94 3.90 18.51
N ALA A 2 -3.01 4.92 17.63
CA ALA A 2 -1.81 5.64 17.14
C ALA A 2 -0.90 6.20 18.27
N LEU A 3 -1.49 6.82 19.29
CA LEU A 3 -0.76 7.30 20.47
C LEU A 3 -0.19 6.16 21.34
N ALA A 4 -0.84 5.00 21.33
CA ALA A 4 -0.43 3.84 22.13
C ALA A 4 0.81 3.13 21.53
N LEU A 5 1.04 3.27 20.22
CA LEU A 5 2.21 2.70 19.55
C LEU A 5 3.44 3.62 19.59
N ALA A 6 3.27 4.91 19.87
CA ALA A 6 4.37 5.87 19.89
C ALA A 6 5.53 5.48 20.84
N PRO A 7 5.29 5.01 22.08
CA PRO A 7 6.37 4.57 22.97
C PRO A 7 7.13 3.36 22.41
N ALA A 8 6.41 2.41 21.81
CA ALA A 8 7.01 1.23 21.20
C ALA A 8 7.86 1.60 19.97
N VAL A 9 7.37 2.52 19.12
CA VAL A 9 8.14 3.03 17.97
C VAL A 9 9.42 3.72 18.42
N ILE A 10 9.33 4.58 19.43
CA ILE A 10 10.50 5.32 19.96
C ILE A 10 11.51 4.34 20.56
N LEU A 11 11.05 3.36 21.35
CA LEU A 11 11.90 2.34 21.95
C LEU A 11 12.56 1.45 20.89
N CYS A 12 11.80 0.98 19.90
CA CYS A 12 12.36 0.20 18.79
C CYS A 12 13.34 1.03 17.95
N GLY A 13 13.02 2.31 17.68
CA GLY A 13 13.93 3.23 17.00
C GLY A 13 15.23 3.43 17.78
N TRP A 14 15.17 3.50 19.11
CA TRP A 14 16.35 3.56 19.97
C TRP A 14 17.24 2.33 19.80
N PHE A 15 16.64 1.14 19.83
CA PHE A 15 17.39 -0.11 19.73
C PHE A 15 17.94 -0.36 18.32
N VAL A 16 17.12 -0.10 17.29
CA VAL A 16 17.40 -0.47 15.90
C VAL A 16 18.26 0.57 15.18
N ALA A 17 18.09 1.86 15.49
CA ALA A 17 18.70 2.96 14.75
C ALA A 17 19.70 3.77 15.61
N GLY A 18 20.41 3.10 16.52
CA GLY A 18 21.60 3.65 17.17
C GLY A 18 21.35 4.68 18.29
N GLY A 19 20.39 4.41 19.17
CA GLY A 19 20.16 5.19 20.37
C GLY A 19 19.24 6.40 20.17
N VAL A 20 19.57 7.54 20.79
CA VAL A 20 18.67 8.71 20.85
C VAL A 20 18.32 9.26 19.47
N SER A 21 19.28 9.32 18.54
CA SER A 21 19.05 9.78 17.17
C SER A 21 18.04 8.89 16.42
N GLY A 22 18.16 7.57 16.57
CA GLY A 22 17.23 6.58 16.04
C GLY A 22 15.82 6.71 16.60
N ALA A 23 15.69 6.89 17.91
CA ALA A 23 14.43 7.16 18.59
C ALA A 23 13.72 8.42 18.05
N VAL A 24 14.47 9.52 17.92
CA VAL A 24 13.95 10.79 17.40
C VAL A 24 13.48 10.62 15.95
N MET A 25 14.28 9.97 15.11
CA MET A 25 13.96 9.78 13.70
C MET A 25 12.74 8.87 13.50
N ALA A 26 12.65 7.75 14.23
CA ALA A 26 11.48 6.87 14.21
C ALA A 26 10.22 7.61 14.70
N GLY A 27 10.34 8.40 15.77
CA GLY A 27 9.26 9.24 16.28
C GLY A 27 8.77 10.30 15.28
N MET A 28 9.69 10.99 14.59
CA MET A 28 9.38 11.98 13.56
C MET A 28 8.67 11.33 12.36
N LEU A 29 9.19 10.20 11.87
CA LEU A 29 8.59 9.48 10.75
C LEU A 29 7.18 8.97 11.10
N TRP A 30 7.02 8.41 12.29
CA TRP A 30 5.70 7.99 12.79
C TRP A 30 4.73 9.15 12.93
N GLY A 31 5.19 10.27 13.50
CA GLY A 31 4.41 11.51 13.59
C GLY A 31 3.97 12.01 12.21
N GLY A 32 4.88 11.99 11.23
CA GLY A 32 4.60 12.35 9.83
C GLY A 32 3.56 11.44 9.17
N VAL A 33 3.68 10.12 9.32
CA VAL A 33 2.70 9.16 8.81
C VAL A 33 1.32 9.40 9.44
N MET A 34 1.26 9.58 10.77
CA MET A 34 0.00 9.85 11.46
C MET A 34 -0.61 11.21 11.09
N ALA A 35 0.22 12.23 10.87
CA ALA A 35 -0.24 13.52 10.37
C ALA A 35 -0.84 13.39 8.97
N ALA A 36 -0.16 12.69 8.05
CA ALA A 36 -0.67 12.45 6.70
C ALA A 36 -1.99 11.66 6.69
N VAL A 37 -2.11 10.63 7.53
CA VAL A 37 -3.37 9.88 7.71
C VAL A 37 -4.48 10.79 8.23
N ARG A 38 -4.19 11.70 9.15
CA ARG A 38 -5.20 12.64 9.69
C ARG A 38 -5.59 13.74 8.72
N THR A 39 -4.74 14.12 7.77
CA THR A 39 -5.01 15.22 6.83
C THR A 39 -5.62 14.75 5.52
N PHE A 40 -5.13 13.65 4.93
CA PHE A 40 -5.50 13.24 3.57
C PHE A 40 -6.62 12.19 3.51
N LEU A 41 -6.88 11.50 4.61
CA LEU A 41 -7.82 10.38 4.67
C LEU A 41 -9.19 10.66 5.35
N PRO A 42 -9.47 11.81 6.03
CA PRO A 42 -10.80 12.11 6.58
C PRO A 42 -11.96 12.12 5.57
N ALA A 43 -11.67 12.44 4.30
CA ALA A 43 -12.67 12.61 3.25
C ALA A 43 -13.42 11.32 2.84
N TYR A 44 -12.98 10.14 3.34
CA TYR A 44 -13.47 8.84 2.89
C TYR A 44 -13.97 7.91 4.01
N HIS A 45 -14.22 8.43 5.22
CA HIS A 45 -14.69 7.65 6.37
C HIS A 45 -16.22 7.56 6.45
N PRO A 46 -16.85 6.39 6.21
CA PRO A 46 -18.29 6.21 6.40
C PRO A 46 -18.64 5.56 7.76
N HIS A 47 -17.65 5.19 8.60
CA HIS A 47 -17.85 4.35 9.78
C HIS A 47 -17.20 4.92 11.04
N ARG A 48 -17.93 4.87 12.17
CA ARG A 48 -17.58 5.48 13.47
C ARG A 48 -16.55 4.69 14.29
N ARG A 49 -16.08 3.52 13.85
CA ARG A 49 -15.14 2.66 14.59
C ARG A 49 -13.89 2.34 13.75
N PHE A 50 -12.73 2.53 14.35
CA PHE A 50 -11.43 2.10 13.82
C PHE A 50 -11.38 0.57 13.92
N GLY A 51 -11.72 -0.15 12.84
CA GLY A 51 -11.81 -1.61 12.84
C GLY A 51 -10.46 -2.30 13.08
N ALA A 52 -10.48 -3.59 13.43
CA ALA A 52 -9.28 -4.38 13.72
C ALA A 52 -8.26 -4.37 12.56
N ALA A 53 -8.73 -4.43 11.31
CA ALA A 53 -7.88 -4.33 10.12
C ALA A 53 -7.07 -3.02 10.07
N ASN A 54 -7.71 -1.87 10.31
CA ASN A 54 -6.99 -0.59 10.36
C ASN A 54 -5.97 -0.55 11.51
N GLY A 55 -6.19 -1.32 12.59
CA GLY A 55 -5.24 -1.43 13.69
C GLY A 55 -3.97 -2.15 13.32
N VAL A 56 -4.08 -3.24 12.58
CA VAL A 56 -2.89 -3.96 12.11
C VAL A 56 -2.18 -3.18 11.00
N THR A 57 -2.90 -2.51 10.10
CA THR A 57 -2.28 -1.59 9.12
C THR A 57 -1.54 -0.44 9.83
N THR A 58 -2.06 0.03 10.97
CA THR A 58 -1.40 1.04 11.81
C THR A 58 -0.15 0.48 12.48
N LEU A 59 -0.19 -0.77 12.97
CA LEU A 59 0.98 -1.46 13.51
C LEU A 59 2.05 -1.68 12.44
N ARG A 60 1.63 -2.04 11.23
CA ARG A 60 2.51 -2.20 10.07
C ARG A 60 3.18 -0.88 9.72
N ALA A 61 2.42 0.22 9.64
CA ALA A 61 2.95 1.56 9.42
C ALA A 61 3.98 1.97 10.51
N ALA A 62 3.77 1.56 11.76
CA ALA A 62 4.72 1.79 12.84
C ALA A 62 6.05 1.05 12.59
N GLY A 63 5.99 -0.21 12.17
CA GLY A 63 7.18 -0.98 11.79
C GLY A 63 7.90 -0.41 10.56
N VAL A 64 7.16 0.08 9.57
CA VAL A 64 7.75 0.79 8.41
C VAL A 64 8.50 2.05 8.85
N ALA A 65 7.98 2.81 9.80
CA ALA A 65 8.66 4.00 10.34
C ALA A 65 9.96 3.64 11.07
N VAL A 66 9.98 2.54 11.83
CA VAL A 66 11.20 2.03 12.49
C VAL A 66 12.22 1.58 11.45
N LEU A 67 11.81 0.82 10.43
CA LEU A 67 12.70 0.40 9.33
C LEU A 67 13.27 1.60 8.56
N ALA A 68 12.45 2.62 8.30
CA ALA A 68 12.89 3.84 7.65
C ALA A 68 13.94 4.58 8.49
N ALA A 69 13.75 4.66 9.82
CA ALA A 69 14.76 5.21 10.72
C ALA A 69 16.07 4.41 10.69
N ALA A 70 15.98 3.08 10.71
CA ALA A 70 17.16 2.20 10.56
C ALA A 70 17.92 2.50 9.25
N THR A 71 17.17 2.61 8.14
CA THR A 71 17.70 2.89 6.81
C THR A 71 18.45 4.23 6.74
N LEU A 72 17.91 5.26 7.40
CA LEU A 72 18.49 6.60 7.42
C LEU A 72 19.69 6.71 8.35
N HIS A 73 19.74 5.93 9.44
CA HIS A 73 20.87 5.91 10.36
C HIS A 73 22.14 5.35 9.69
N GLY A 74 21.96 4.32 8.84
CA GLY A 74 23.04 3.70 8.08
C GLY A 74 23.39 2.28 8.56
N PRO A 75 24.26 1.59 7.81
CA PRO A 75 24.66 0.20 8.11
C PRO A 75 25.55 0.11 9.36
N GLY A 76 25.64 -1.08 9.95
CA GLY A 76 26.44 -1.38 11.14
C GLY A 76 25.65 -1.45 12.44
N GLY A 77 24.32 -1.48 12.36
CA GLY A 77 23.44 -1.61 13.52
C GLY A 77 23.18 -3.08 13.90
N PRO A 78 22.57 -3.35 15.07
CA PRO A 78 22.17 -4.70 15.49
C PRO A 78 21.07 -5.31 14.59
N PHE A 79 20.61 -4.57 13.57
CA PHE A 79 19.47 -4.86 12.73
C PHE A 79 19.87 -5.02 11.26
N ASP A 80 21.03 -5.63 11.00
CA ASP A 80 21.54 -5.97 9.67
C ASP A 80 21.47 -7.49 9.42
N GLY A 81 21.41 -7.91 8.16
CA GLY A 81 21.39 -9.33 7.78
C GLY A 81 20.07 -10.03 8.10
N TRP A 82 20.11 -11.20 8.73
CA TRP A 82 18.92 -12.03 9.01
C TRP A 82 17.85 -11.35 9.89
N PRO A 83 18.18 -10.58 10.95
CA PRO A 83 17.21 -9.77 11.68
C PRO A 83 16.39 -8.84 10.78
N LEU A 84 17.03 -8.18 9.80
CA LEU A 84 16.34 -7.34 8.84
C LEU A 84 15.39 -8.17 7.96
N VAL A 85 15.85 -9.30 7.44
CA VAL A 85 15.00 -10.22 6.65
C VAL A 85 13.77 -10.64 7.44
N ALA A 86 13.95 -11.04 8.71
CA ALA A 86 12.87 -11.45 9.58
C ALA A 86 11.85 -10.31 9.80
N ALA A 87 12.33 -9.08 9.97
CA ALA A 87 11.47 -7.91 10.13
C ALA A 87 10.67 -7.57 8.86
N VAL A 88 11.32 -7.59 7.69
CA VAL A 88 10.66 -7.39 6.39
C VAL A 88 9.61 -8.48 6.15
N ALA A 89 9.97 -9.74 6.40
CA ALA A 89 9.05 -10.88 6.28
C ALA A 89 7.87 -10.76 7.25
N ALA A 90 8.10 -10.33 8.49
CA ALA A 90 7.03 -10.11 9.47
C ALA A 90 6.06 -9.01 9.00
N LEU A 91 6.57 -7.87 8.50
CA LEU A 91 5.72 -6.80 7.98
C LEU A 91 4.93 -7.19 6.73
N LEU A 92 5.48 -8.05 5.87
CA LEU A 92 4.77 -8.66 4.76
C LEU A 92 3.71 -9.66 5.22
N ALA A 93 4.00 -10.45 6.26
CA ALA A 93 3.03 -11.38 6.81
C ALA A 93 1.84 -10.63 7.45
N LEU A 94 2.10 -9.51 8.14
CA LEU A 94 1.06 -8.63 8.68
C LEU A 94 0.09 -8.13 7.60
N ASP A 95 0.60 -7.79 6.40
CA ASP A 95 -0.24 -7.38 5.26
C ASP A 95 -1.25 -8.46 4.85
N GLY A 96 -0.79 -9.71 4.74
CA GLY A 96 -1.65 -10.84 4.37
C GLY A 96 -2.74 -11.15 5.42
N VAL A 97 -2.45 -10.87 6.69
CA VAL A 97 -3.40 -11.03 7.81
C VAL A 97 -4.53 -10.01 7.68
N ASP A 98 -4.24 -8.77 7.29
CA ASP A 98 -5.23 -7.68 7.20
C ASP A 98 -6.22 -7.88 6.09
N GLY A 99 -5.73 -8.28 4.92
CA GLY A 99 -6.59 -8.64 3.79
C GLY A 99 -7.54 -9.79 4.15
N THR A 100 -7.09 -10.75 4.96
CA THR A 100 -7.90 -11.90 5.39
C THR A 100 -8.90 -11.51 6.47
N LEU A 101 -8.50 -10.68 7.44
CA LEU A 101 -9.35 -10.20 8.51
C LEU A 101 -10.44 -9.25 7.99
N ALA A 102 -10.12 -8.36 7.05
CA ALA A 102 -11.09 -7.48 6.41
C ALA A 102 -12.17 -8.27 5.64
N ARG A 103 -11.77 -9.34 4.93
CA ARG A 103 -12.70 -10.25 4.24
C ARG A 103 -13.60 -11.03 5.21
N ARG A 104 -13.04 -11.48 6.35
CA ARG A 104 -13.78 -12.27 7.36
C ARG A 104 -14.73 -11.44 8.22
N THR A 105 -14.40 -10.17 8.48
CA THR A 105 -15.18 -9.30 9.37
C THR A 105 -16.21 -8.44 8.65
N GLY A 106 -16.21 -8.42 7.31
CA GLY A 106 -17.15 -7.60 6.53
C GLY A 106 -16.94 -6.09 6.69
N LEU A 107 -15.85 -5.66 7.34
CA LEU A 107 -15.53 -4.26 7.65
C LEU A 107 -14.65 -3.61 6.57
N ALA A 108 -14.79 -4.04 5.31
CA ALA A 108 -14.08 -3.44 4.19
C ALA A 108 -14.57 -2.00 3.97
N SER A 109 -13.72 -1.02 4.25
CA SER A 109 -14.02 0.41 4.02
C SER A 109 -13.10 1.00 2.95
N ARG A 110 -13.59 1.98 2.19
CA ARG A 110 -12.76 2.71 1.20
C ARG A 110 -11.56 3.39 1.86
N PHE A 111 -11.74 3.91 3.07
CA PHE A 111 -10.64 4.44 3.89
C PHE A 111 -9.56 3.37 4.12
N GLY A 112 -9.95 2.19 4.62
CA GLY A 112 -9.00 1.13 4.97
C GLY A 112 -8.21 0.67 3.75
N ALA A 113 -8.89 0.47 2.62
CA ALA A 113 -8.23 0.10 1.36
C ALA A 113 -7.24 1.17 0.85
N ARG A 114 -7.52 2.46 1.10
CA ARG A 114 -6.60 3.53 0.73
C ARG A 114 -5.44 3.64 1.71
N PHE A 115 -5.69 3.49 3.00
CA PHE A 115 -4.67 3.52 4.03
C PHE A 115 -3.65 2.40 3.82
N ASP A 116 -4.14 1.18 3.61
CA ASP A 116 -3.34 -0.01 3.31
C ASP A 116 -2.45 0.20 2.08
N MET A 117 -3.02 0.71 0.98
CA MET A 117 -2.29 1.04 -0.23
C MET A 117 -1.18 2.10 -0.04
N GLU A 118 -1.39 3.10 0.82
CA GLU A 118 -0.35 4.10 1.12
C GLU A 118 0.75 3.51 2.00
N VAL A 119 0.40 2.65 2.97
CA VAL A 119 1.37 1.95 3.82
C VAL A 119 2.19 0.95 2.99
N ASP A 120 1.57 0.23 2.05
CA ASP A 120 2.23 -0.62 1.06
C ASP A 120 3.25 0.16 0.23
N ALA A 121 2.85 1.31 -0.30
CA ALA A 121 3.71 2.15 -1.12
C ALA A 121 4.89 2.71 -0.32
N ALA A 122 4.64 3.18 0.91
CA ALA A 122 5.68 3.65 1.80
C ALA A 122 6.65 2.51 2.17
N PHE A 123 6.13 1.32 2.45
CA PHE A 123 6.94 0.15 2.75
C PHE A 123 7.84 -0.23 1.56
N ALA A 124 7.29 -0.33 0.36
CA ALA A 124 8.06 -0.62 -0.85
C ALA A 124 9.16 0.43 -1.08
N LEU A 125 8.86 1.73 -0.90
CA LEU A 125 9.85 2.79 -1.02
C LEU A 125 10.99 2.62 -0.01
N VAL A 126 10.67 2.38 1.27
CA VAL A 126 11.67 2.14 2.33
C VAL A 126 12.53 0.93 2.02
N LEU A 127 11.93 -0.18 1.54
CA LEU A 127 12.69 -1.36 1.13
C LEU A 127 13.66 -1.03 0.00
N THR A 128 13.22 -0.32 -1.04
CA THR A 128 14.12 0.04 -2.16
C THR A 128 15.23 1.00 -1.76
N LEU A 129 14.95 1.91 -0.82
CA LEU A 129 15.97 2.80 -0.26
C LEU A 129 17.00 1.99 0.53
N LEU A 130 16.55 1.00 1.29
CA LEU A 130 17.43 0.12 2.04
C LEU A 130 18.30 -0.72 1.10
N LEU A 131 17.73 -1.30 0.04
CA LEU A 131 18.48 -2.02 -0.99
C LEU A 131 19.55 -1.14 -1.65
N TRP A 132 19.22 0.10 -1.99
CA TRP A 132 20.18 1.05 -2.55
C TRP A 132 21.34 1.38 -1.59
N ARG A 133 21.04 1.46 -0.28
CA ARG A 133 22.02 1.86 0.75
C ARG A 133 22.88 0.70 1.23
N THR A 134 22.35 -0.52 1.32
CA THR A 134 23.02 -1.64 1.99
C THR A 134 23.44 -2.77 1.06
N GLN A 135 22.76 -2.97 -0.07
CA GLN A 135 23.02 -4.10 -0.98
C GLN A 135 23.89 -3.73 -2.19
N GLY A 136 24.47 -2.52 -2.22
CA GLY A 136 25.30 -2.07 -3.33
C GLY A 136 24.57 -2.03 -4.68
N MET A 137 23.24 -1.97 -4.65
CA MET A 137 22.42 -1.81 -5.85
C MET A 137 22.52 -0.36 -6.33
N GLY A 138 22.50 -0.15 -7.65
CA GLY A 138 22.46 1.21 -8.21
C GLY A 138 21.13 1.91 -7.88
N ALA A 139 21.10 3.24 -8.01
CA ALA A 139 19.92 4.06 -7.73
C ALA A 139 18.67 3.67 -8.57
N TRP A 140 18.85 2.90 -9.65
CA TRP A 140 17.77 2.35 -10.46
C TRP A 140 16.81 1.45 -9.67
N VAL A 141 17.24 0.82 -8.57
CA VAL A 141 16.36 -0.02 -7.73
C VAL A 141 15.22 0.78 -7.10
N LEU A 142 15.40 2.09 -6.92
CA LEU A 142 14.36 3.00 -6.40
C LEU A 142 13.12 3.03 -7.31
N LEU A 143 13.27 2.70 -8.60
CA LEU A 143 12.15 2.60 -9.55
C LEU A 143 11.11 1.56 -9.12
N LEU A 144 11.46 0.57 -8.28
CA LEU A 144 10.53 -0.42 -7.75
C LEU A 144 9.61 0.15 -6.67
N GLY A 145 10.02 1.21 -5.96
CA GLY A 145 9.29 1.84 -4.86
C GLY A 145 8.52 3.09 -5.25
N LEU A 146 8.82 3.66 -6.42
CA LEU A 146 8.16 4.84 -6.98
C LEU A 146 6.82 4.66 -7.75
N PRO A 147 6.35 3.46 -8.12
CA PRO A 147 5.13 3.25 -8.92
C PRO A 147 3.91 4.06 -8.51
N ARG A 148 3.58 4.02 -7.22
CA ARG A 148 2.38 4.68 -6.67
C ARG A 148 2.47 6.19 -6.86
N TYR A 149 3.62 6.77 -6.52
CA TYR A 149 3.86 8.21 -6.61
C TYR A 149 3.89 8.68 -8.06
N ALA A 150 4.50 7.90 -8.95
CA ALA A 150 4.49 8.15 -10.38
C ALA A 150 3.05 8.16 -10.94
N PHE A 151 2.20 7.20 -10.54
CA PHE A 151 0.80 7.15 -10.98
C PHE A 151 -0.03 8.34 -10.46
N VAL A 152 0.18 8.76 -9.21
CA VAL A 152 -0.48 9.95 -8.65
C VAL A 152 -0.06 11.21 -9.41
N LEU A 153 1.24 11.38 -9.66
CA LEU A 153 1.77 12.54 -10.36
C LEU A 153 1.28 12.57 -11.82
N ALA A 154 1.33 11.43 -12.51
CA ALA A 154 0.80 11.28 -13.85
C ALA A 154 -0.71 11.60 -13.90
N GLY A 155 -1.48 11.17 -12.90
CA GLY A 155 -2.91 11.49 -12.78
C GLY A 155 -3.22 12.97 -12.60
N ARG A 156 -2.28 13.77 -12.08
CA ARG A 156 -2.43 15.24 -12.01
C ARG A 156 -2.22 15.92 -13.36
N ILE A 157 -1.32 15.37 -14.18
CA ILE A 157 -1.00 15.91 -15.52
C ILE A 157 -2.04 15.43 -16.54
N VAL A 158 -2.50 14.19 -16.41
CA VAL A 158 -3.44 13.55 -17.31
C VAL A 158 -4.64 13.05 -16.50
N PRO A 159 -5.70 13.87 -16.33
CA PRO A 159 -6.85 13.54 -15.48
C PRO A 159 -7.56 12.24 -15.89
N SER A 160 -7.47 11.83 -17.16
CA SER A 160 -8.04 10.55 -17.63
C SER A 160 -7.39 9.32 -16.99
N LEU A 161 -6.22 9.46 -16.36
CA LEU A 161 -5.55 8.40 -15.59
C LEU A 161 -6.14 8.20 -14.17
N THR A 162 -7.03 9.08 -13.72
CA THR A 162 -7.68 8.94 -12.39
C THR A 162 -8.86 7.97 -12.37
N ARG A 163 -9.23 7.40 -13.53
CA ARG A 163 -10.30 6.39 -13.62
C ARG A 163 -9.88 5.07 -12.97
N ASP A 164 -10.84 4.42 -12.32
CA ASP A 164 -10.63 3.10 -11.72
C ASP A 164 -10.25 2.07 -12.79
N LEU A 165 -9.10 1.42 -12.60
CA LEU A 165 -8.67 0.34 -13.50
C LEU A 165 -9.38 -0.97 -13.13
N PRO A 166 -9.96 -1.69 -14.11
CA PRO A 166 -10.61 -2.97 -13.88
C PRO A 166 -9.62 -4.00 -13.32
N PRO A 167 -10.09 -4.97 -12.50
CA PRO A 167 -9.23 -6.01 -11.93
C PRO A 167 -8.45 -6.73 -13.04
N SER A 168 -7.15 -6.93 -12.83
CA SER A 168 -6.23 -7.44 -13.86
C SER A 168 -5.31 -8.49 -13.26
N TRP A 169 -5.39 -9.71 -13.78
CA TRP A 169 -4.56 -10.85 -13.38
C TRP A 169 -3.07 -10.56 -13.52
N ALA A 170 -2.68 -9.81 -14.55
CA ALA A 170 -1.31 -9.41 -14.77
C ALA A 170 -0.81 -8.40 -13.72
N ARG A 171 -1.64 -7.46 -13.25
CA ARG A 171 -1.26 -6.58 -12.12
C ARG A 171 -1.02 -7.40 -10.85
N LYS A 172 -1.87 -8.41 -10.62
CA LYS A 172 -1.71 -9.33 -9.49
C LYS A 172 -0.42 -10.15 -9.59
N ALA A 173 -0.13 -10.70 -10.77
CA ALA A 173 1.10 -11.46 -11.01
C ALA A 173 2.36 -10.61 -10.83
N VAL A 174 2.37 -9.38 -11.39
CA VAL A 174 3.47 -8.43 -11.21
C VAL A 174 3.65 -8.11 -9.73
N CYS A 175 2.58 -7.82 -9.00
CA CYS A 175 2.65 -7.56 -7.56
C CYS A 175 3.31 -8.73 -6.78
N VAL A 176 2.88 -9.97 -7.04
CA VAL A 176 3.48 -11.16 -6.41
C VAL A 176 4.96 -11.29 -6.77
N GLN A 177 5.32 -11.07 -8.04
CA GLN A 177 6.70 -11.11 -8.48
C GLN A 177 7.55 -9.99 -7.84
N GLN A 178 7.01 -8.78 -7.67
CA GLN A 178 7.68 -7.67 -6.99
C GLN A 178 7.97 -8.02 -5.53
N ILE A 179 6.96 -8.50 -4.80
CA ILE A 179 7.11 -8.91 -3.39
C ILE A 179 8.16 -10.01 -3.28
N ALA A 180 8.07 -11.06 -4.10
CA ALA A 180 9.04 -12.15 -4.10
C ALA A 180 10.46 -11.64 -4.39
N THR A 181 10.61 -10.73 -5.35
CA THR A 181 11.91 -10.15 -5.69
C THR A 181 12.48 -9.34 -4.53
N LEU A 182 11.69 -8.45 -3.92
CA LEU A 182 12.13 -7.66 -2.77
C LEU A 182 12.57 -8.57 -1.61
N CYS A 183 11.82 -9.63 -1.31
CA CYS A 183 12.23 -10.62 -0.30
C CYS A 183 13.57 -11.28 -0.62
N LEU A 184 13.75 -11.74 -1.87
CA LEU A 184 14.99 -12.39 -2.30
C LEU A 184 16.19 -11.46 -2.24
N LEU A 185 16.01 -10.19 -2.60
CA LEU A 185 17.09 -9.19 -2.59
C LEU A 185 17.62 -8.87 -1.18
N PHE A 186 16.87 -9.20 -0.12
CA PHE A 186 17.35 -9.06 1.26
C PHE A 186 18.05 -10.32 1.80
N VAL A 187 18.05 -11.44 1.08
CA VAL A 187 18.67 -12.70 1.54
C VAL A 187 20.19 -12.52 1.65
N PRO A 188 20.79 -12.67 2.85
CA PRO A 188 22.22 -12.57 3.02
C PRO A 188 22.95 -13.62 2.17
N GLY A 189 23.97 -13.21 1.44
CA GLY A 189 24.76 -14.10 0.58
C GLY A 189 24.22 -14.26 -0.85
N LEU A 190 23.18 -13.52 -1.25
CA LEU A 190 22.77 -13.45 -2.65
C LEU A 190 23.89 -12.80 -3.49
N PRO A 191 24.42 -13.46 -4.54
CA PRO A 191 25.45 -12.85 -5.37
C PRO A 191 24.93 -11.61 -6.10
N GLN A 192 25.79 -10.60 -6.24
CA GLN A 192 25.40 -9.28 -6.79
C GLN A 192 24.86 -9.38 -8.22
N GLU A 193 25.37 -10.31 -9.03
CA GLU A 193 24.86 -10.57 -10.38
C GLU A 193 23.39 -11.02 -10.36
N TRP A 194 23.04 -11.94 -9.47
CA TRP A 194 21.65 -12.39 -9.30
C TRP A 194 20.77 -11.27 -8.78
N ALA A 195 21.26 -10.47 -7.83
CA ALA A 195 20.52 -9.30 -7.34
C ALA A 195 20.23 -8.30 -8.48
N PHE A 196 21.21 -8.05 -9.35
CA PHE A 196 21.05 -7.18 -10.52
C PHE A 196 20.01 -7.74 -11.49
N TRP A 197 20.08 -9.01 -11.86
CA TRP A 197 19.12 -9.62 -12.80
C TRP A 197 17.71 -9.71 -12.23
N LEU A 198 17.56 -10.09 -10.96
CA LEU A 198 16.26 -10.14 -10.29
C LEU A 198 15.63 -8.75 -10.21
N GLY A 199 16.39 -7.75 -9.76
CA GLY A 199 15.92 -6.37 -9.70
C GLY A 199 15.60 -5.81 -11.09
N GLY A 200 16.45 -6.08 -12.09
CA GLY A 200 16.23 -5.65 -13.47
C GLY A 200 14.97 -6.26 -14.09
N ALA A 201 14.75 -7.56 -13.87
CA ALA A 201 13.53 -8.24 -14.28
C ALA A 201 12.30 -7.63 -13.60
N ALA A 202 12.39 -7.31 -12.32
CA ALA A 202 11.32 -6.62 -11.59
C ALA A 202 11.04 -5.22 -12.13
N VAL A 203 12.06 -4.43 -12.47
CA VAL A 203 11.84 -3.11 -13.07
C VAL A 203 11.18 -3.26 -14.44
N ALA A 204 11.62 -4.23 -15.25
CA ALA A 204 11.09 -4.46 -16.59
C ALA A 204 9.60 -4.88 -16.58
N THR A 205 9.23 -5.84 -15.74
CA THR A 205 7.83 -6.29 -15.62
C THR A 205 6.92 -5.20 -15.09
N LEU A 206 7.41 -4.38 -14.16
CA LEU A 206 6.73 -3.23 -13.60
C LEU A 206 6.52 -2.16 -14.68
N ALA A 207 7.57 -1.78 -15.40
CA ALA A 207 7.50 -0.83 -16.52
C ALA A 207 6.52 -1.30 -17.60
N TRP A 208 6.54 -2.59 -17.93
CA TRP A 208 5.59 -3.19 -18.87
C TRP A 208 4.14 -3.09 -18.37
N SER A 209 3.86 -3.43 -17.10
CA SER A 209 2.52 -3.30 -16.53
C SER A 209 2.06 -1.84 -16.53
N PHE A 210 2.93 -0.91 -16.16
CA PHE A 210 2.65 0.53 -16.17
C PHE A 210 2.34 1.04 -17.57
N GLY A 211 3.17 0.69 -18.55
CA GLY A 211 2.95 1.07 -19.94
C GLY A 211 1.62 0.55 -20.47
N ARG A 212 1.29 -0.71 -20.16
CA ARG A 212 0.01 -1.31 -20.56
C ARG A 212 -1.19 -0.59 -19.93
N ASP A 213 -1.11 -0.24 -18.65
CA ASP A 213 -2.17 0.46 -17.92
C ASP A 213 -2.38 1.89 -18.48
N ILE A 214 -1.30 2.61 -18.78
CA ILE A 214 -1.35 3.92 -19.43
C ILE A 214 -1.98 3.82 -20.83
N LEU A 215 -1.56 2.85 -21.64
CA LEU A 215 -2.11 2.64 -22.98
C LEU A 215 -3.61 2.32 -22.95
N TRP A 216 -4.05 1.50 -21.98
CA TRP A 216 -5.46 1.20 -21.79
C TRP A 216 -6.26 2.46 -21.43
N LEU A 217 -5.77 3.27 -20.49
CA LEU A 217 -6.44 4.51 -20.07
C LEU A 217 -6.49 5.54 -21.21
N ARG A 218 -5.44 5.65 -22.03
CA ARG A 218 -5.43 6.52 -23.22
C ARG A 218 -6.46 6.06 -24.25
N ARG A 219 -6.56 4.76 -24.52
CA ARG A 219 -7.57 4.20 -25.45
C ARG A 219 -8.99 4.43 -24.95
N ALA A 220 -9.24 4.20 -23.65
CA ALA A 220 -10.54 4.43 -23.03
C ALA A 220 -10.95 5.92 -23.03
N ALA A 221 -9.98 6.85 -22.98
CA ALA A 221 -10.25 8.28 -23.12
C ALA A 221 -10.63 8.67 -24.55
N THR A 222 -10.03 8.03 -25.57
CA THR A 222 -10.33 8.30 -26.99
C THR A 222 -11.64 7.69 -27.48
N THR A 223 -12.06 6.54 -26.94
CA THR A 223 -13.30 5.88 -27.39
C THR A 223 -14.57 6.46 -26.76
N GLY A 224 -14.46 7.50 -25.91
CA GLY A 224 -15.62 8.21 -25.39
C GLY A 224 -16.71 7.28 -24.89
N THR A 225 -16.34 6.26 -24.09
CA THR A 225 -17.32 5.33 -23.54
C THR A 225 -18.14 6.07 -22.48
N SER A 226 -19.09 6.86 -22.96
CA SER A 226 -20.28 7.31 -22.26
C SER A 226 -20.85 6.07 -21.60
N ARG A 227 -20.76 6.00 -20.28
CA ARG A 227 -21.47 4.97 -19.52
C ARG A 227 -22.94 5.03 -19.96
N PRO A 228 -23.63 3.90 -20.24
CA PRO A 228 -25.08 3.90 -20.26
C PRO A 228 -25.53 4.56 -18.95
N ALA A 229 -26.39 5.59 -19.05
CA ALA A 229 -26.98 6.21 -17.88
C ALA A 229 -27.42 5.09 -16.92
N ALA A 230 -27.04 5.19 -15.64
CA ALA A 230 -27.64 4.31 -14.65
C ALA A 230 -29.16 4.43 -14.83
N PRO A 231 -29.91 3.31 -14.90
CA PRO A 231 -31.36 3.40 -14.99
C PRO A 231 -31.85 4.29 -13.85
N PRO A 232 -32.75 5.25 -14.12
CA PRO A 232 -33.21 6.20 -13.13
C PRO A 232 -33.62 5.46 -11.86
N GLN A 233 -33.01 5.86 -10.73
CA GLN A 233 -33.38 5.35 -9.43
C GLN A 233 -34.84 5.73 -9.18
N GLY A 234 -35.71 4.72 -9.23
CA GLY A 234 -37.04 4.72 -8.63
C GLY A 234 -37.95 5.85 -9.07
N THR A 235 -38.66 5.65 -10.18
CA THR A 235 -40.06 6.10 -10.21
C THR A 235 -40.75 5.43 -9.00
N PRO A 236 -41.46 6.16 -8.13
CA PRO A 236 -42.27 5.53 -7.10
C PRO A 236 -43.24 4.60 -7.82
N VAL A 237 -43.10 3.29 -7.61
CA VAL A 237 -44.12 2.34 -8.04
C VAL A 237 -45.35 2.71 -7.23
N HIS A 238 -46.28 3.42 -7.88
CA HIS A 238 -47.61 3.68 -7.35
C HIS A 238 -48.23 2.30 -7.10
N ARG A 239 -48.19 1.83 -5.84
CA ARG A 239 -48.89 0.61 -5.45
C ARG A 239 -50.34 0.81 -5.84
N ALA A 240 -50.85 -0.06 -6.71
CA ALA A 240 -52.27 -0.14 -6.97
C ALA A 240 -52.99 -0.43 -5.64
N PRO A 241 -54.15 0.21 -5.37
CA PRO A 241 -54.92 -0.08 -4.17
C PRO A 241 -55.37 -1.55 -4.18
N PRO A 242 -55.47 -2.18 -2.99
CA PRO A 242 -55.87 -3.59 -2.90
C PRO A 242 -57.29 -3.80 -3.44
N PRO A 243 -57.57 -4.95 -4.08
CA PRO A 243 -58.90 -5.27 -4.57
C PRO A 243 -59.89 -5.38 -3.40
N ARG A 244 -61.08 -4.78 -3.58
CA ARG A 244 -62.17 -4.85 -2.59
C ARG A 244 -62.61 -6.31 -2.39
N PRO A 245 -62.94 -6.73 -1.16
CA PRO A 245 -63.45 -8.06 -0.90
C PRO A 245 -64.78 -8.28 -1.63
N ARG A 246 -64.92 -9.45 -2.27
CA ARG A 246 -66.17 -9.89 -2.91
C ARG A 246 -67.24 -10.17 -1.83
N PRO A 247 -68.52 -9.88 -2.08
CA PRO A 247 -69.60 -10.33 -1.21
C PRO A 247 -69.63 -11.86 -1.16
N GLN A 248 -69.70 -12.44 0.04
CA GLN A 248 -70.00 -13.85 0.24
C GLN A 248 -71.53 -14.06 0.17
N PRO A 249 -72.00 -15.20 -0.35
CA PRO A 249 -73.43 -15.54 -0.39
C PRO A 249 -74.02 -15.83 0.99
#